data_AF-A0A1M3TUG2-F1
#
_entry.id   AF-A0A1M3TUG2-F1
#
_cell.length_a   1.000
_cell.length_b   1.000
_cell.length_c   1.000
_cell.angle_alpha   90.00
_cell.angle_beta   90.00
_cell.angle_gamma   90.00
#
_symmetry.space_group_name_H-M   'P 1'
#
loop_
_entity.id
_entity.type
_entity.pdbx_description
1 polymer ?
#
loop_
_entity_poly.entity_id
_entity_poly.type
_entity_poly.pdbx_seq_one_letter_code
_entity_poly.pdbx_strand_id
1 'polypeptide(L)'
;MACYPRIPYPNSVGLNGQLIGWTRVGNLTAVDAILDSPEAADLPRHGKTALHEAIRYGRSDFLRHLIARGFDVNQKGPEPYGEICLTPMHFVAVNNNAEMVDILLDAGADATIDDVSEDGFCGTLGGREAKPHTPFMAAAFWGSHAVIDRLIDRLPPVAIGSHEWPLAVAAAALHRHPKTLNILLRRYPSSGIPQDILDRALIDAAENWDYDPYHGIFPALPEESWPRGIETFRLLLARGARPNAEPPMSIYTYTPWAKDRPIIHATIDTSMGMDMVNMLLDHGVDLPEGSGGGAEDKDITLFGRAVRNGHPDLIRFFYQREGAVINMNEELPHRDRCYKGYLLHTAAASGRLANVQFLLDHGADPLKMNPDGYLPIHRACLSRHLDIIKLLWPLTCPAVPDLANYRTKDGQTAFHLTNCWSSSPYDPEVEKLSMRLLYFFKEQGADLSSLDSQGKSFLHYILPHHEDMIPLFRTLMEMGAQLRADAQGQTELHLTLLNPDWELVGLRFLLAHGADKDINAQDNKGRTPLYYYLETHYYEPENNQSARHIRAVVLDVLMKAGADPDIRSVSGKSARELVVEKGVPYNLDE
;
A
#
# COMPACT_ATOMS: atom_id res chain seq x y z
N MET A 1 -6.98 16.08 -11.25
CA MET A 1 -5.67 16.40 -10.64
C MET A 1 -4.79 17.06 -11.68
N ALA A 2 -4.54 18.37 -11.54
CA ALA A 2 -3.55 19.07 -12.36
C ALA A 2 -2.16 18.75 -11.75
N CYS A 3 -1.42 17.85 -12.37
CA CYS A 3 -0.06 17.51 -11.94
C CYS A 3 0.92 18.60 -12.35
N TYR A 4 1.79 18.98 -11.41
CA TYR A 4 2.94 19.87 -11.58
C TYR A 4 3.75 19.60 -12.87
N PRO A 5 4.23 20.66 -13.57
CA PRO A 5 5.13 20.49 -14.70
C PRO A 5 6.56 20.21 -14.18
N ARG A 6 6.85 18.95 -13.85
CA ARG A 6 8.25 18.49 -13.78
C ARG A 6 8.72 18.18 -15.21
N ILE A 7 9.84 18.79 -15.60
CA ILE A 7 10.53 18.59 -16.88
C ILE A 7 10.83 17.08 -17.11
N PRO A 8 10.82 16.57 -18.36
CA PRO A 8 10.27 15.26 -18.71
C PRO A 8 11.33 14.24 -19.17
N TYR A 9 12.39 14.00 -18.40
CA TYR A 9 13.35 12.94 -18.77
C TYR A 9 13.18 11.74 -17.84
N PRO A 10 12.77 10.54 -18.35
CA PRO A 10 13.23 9.32 -17.72
C PRO A 10 14.75 9.19 -17.94
N ASN A 11 15.45 8.48 -17.06
CA ASN A 11 16.89 8.22 -17.06
C ASN A 11 17.46 7.54 -18.34
N SER A 12 16.74 7.52 -19.46
CA SER A 12 17.19 6.98 -20.75
C SER A 12 17.61 8.11 -21.69
N VAL A 13 18.90 8.21 -21.98
CA VAL A 13 19.52 9.27 -22.78
C VAL A 13 19.30 9.10 -24.31
N GLY A 14 18.60 8.03 -24.74
CA GLY A 14 18.42 7.67 -26.16
C GLY A 14 17.19 8.27 -26.87
N LEU A 15 17.18 8.19 -28.21
CA LEU A 15 16.17 8.77 -29.11
C LEU A 15 14.73 8.37 -28.77
N ASN A 16 14.48 7.10 -28.40
CA ASN A 16 13.15 6.63 -27.98
C ASN A 16 12.68 7.30 -26.67
N GLY A 17 13.58 7.51 -25.72
CA GLY A 17 13.28 8.22 -24.46
C GLY A 17 12.87 9.67 -24.69
N GLN A 18 13.54 10.34 -25.64
CA GLN A 18 13.19 11.69 -26.07
C GLN A 18 11.84 11.74 -26.77
N LEU A 19 11.58 10.81 -27.70
CA LEU A 19 10.30 10.70 -28.39
C LEU A 19 9.14 10.55 -27.38
N ILE A 20 9.26 9.61 -26.44
CA ILE A 20 8.29 9.43 -25.35
C ILE A 20 8.12 10.72 -24.55
N GLY A 21 9.22 11.35 -24.14
CA GLY A 21 9.21 12.59 -23.36
C GLY A 21 8.43 13.72 -24.08
N TRP A 22 8.70 13.92 -25.38
CA TRP A 22 8.01 14.94 -26.16
C TRP A 22 6.56 14.61 -26.44
N THR A 23 6.20 13.34 -26.62
CA THR A 23 4.80 12.91 -26.70
C THR A 23 4.05 13.19 -25.40
N ARG A 24 4.67 12.94 -24.24
CA ARG A 24 4.08 13.27 -22.93
C ARG A 24 3.80 14.76 -22.76
N VAL A 25 4.74 15.61 -23.17
CA VAL A 25 4.60 17.08 -23.09
C VAL A 25 3.65 17.61 -24.16
N GLY A 26 3.47 16.90 -25.27
CA GLY A 26 2.64 17.32 -26.39
C GLY A 26 3.35 18.28 -27.33
N ASN A 27 4.66 18.14 -27.50
CA ASN A 27 5.42 18.96 -28.44
C ASN A 27 5.49 18.26 -29.80
N LEU A 28 4.54 18.56 -30.70
CA LEU A 28 4.43 17.88 -31.99
C LEU A 28 5.63 18.17 -32.88
N THR A 29 6.13 19.41 -32.88
CA THR A 29 7.31 19.81 -33.65
C THR A 29 8.55 19.03 -33.25
N ALA A 30 8.76 18.79 -31.95
CA ALA A 30 9.88 17.99 -31.48
C ALA A 30 9.70 16.50 -31.81
N VAL A 31 8.47 15.99 -31.77
CA VAL A 31 8.14 14.63 -32.21
C VAL A 31 8.42 14.47 -33.71
N ASP A 32 7.97 15.41 -34.55
CA ASP A 32 8.23 15.40 -35.99
C ASP A 32 9.72 15.45 -36.30
N ALA A 33 10.47 16.35 -35.64
CA ALA A 33 11.91 16.46 -35.82
C ALA A 33 12.65 15.14 -35.51
N ILE A 34 12.16 14.37 -34.54
CA ILE A 34 12.71 13.05 -34.23
C ILE A 34 12.29 12.02 -35.28
N LEU A 35 11.02 11.99 -35.68
CA LEU A 35 10.50 11.00 -36.64
C LEU A 35 10.97 11.23 -38.07
N ASP A 36 11.39 12.45 -38.42
CA ASP A 36 11.97 12.81 -39.71
C ASP A 36 13.49 12.58 -39.74
N SER A 37 14.11 12.23 -38.61
CA SER A 37 15.56 11.98 -38.54
C SER A 37 15.91 10.64 -39.18
N PRO A 38 17.10 10.48 -39.79
CA PRO A 38 17.54 9.21 -40.36
C PRO A 38 17.55 8.05 -39.34
N GLU A 39 17.86 8.38 -38.09
CA GLU A 39 17.92 7.46 -36.94
C GLU A 39 16.51 6.99 -36.48
N ALA A 40 15.44 7.61 -36.97
CA ALA A 40 14.07 7.20 -36.70
C ALA A 40 13.75 5.80 -37.23
N ALA A 41 14.47 5.35 -38.26
CA ALA A 41 14.32 4.00 -38.82
C ALA A 41 14.60 2.89 -37.79
N ASP A 42 15.50 3.18 -36.84
CA ASP A 42 15.95 2.27 -35.78
C ASP A 42 15.16 2.43 -34.47
N LEU A 43 14.12 3.30 -34.45
CA LEU A 43 13.29 3.45 -33.26
C LEU A 43 12.67 2.10 -32.91
N PRO A 44 12.78 1.67 -31.64
CA PRO A 44 12.28 0.37 -31.23
C PRO A 44 10.76 0.36 -31.39
N ARG A 45 10.30 -0.45 -32.35
CA ARG A 45 8.90 -0.79 -32.55
C ARG A 45 8.47 -1.95 -31.63
N HIS A 46 9.20 -2.14 -30.54
CA HIS A 46 9.02 -3.13 -29.47
C HIS A 46 9.29 -2.40 -28.14
N GLY A 47 8.57 -2.70 -27.06
CA GLY A 47 8.75 -1.94 -25.81
C GLY A 47 8.14 -0.53 -25.83
N LYS A 48 8.58 0.37 -24.93
CA LYS A 48 7.79 1.50 -24.42
C LYS A 48 7.60 2.47 -25.56
N THR A 49 6.38 2.56 -26.08
CA THR A 49 6.13 3.36 -27.28
C THR A 49 5.56 4.72 -26.91
N ALA A 50 5.86 5.69 -27.77
CA ALA A 50 5.17 6.96 -27.82
C ALA A 50 3.64 6.78 -27.94
N LEU A 51 3.19 5.70 -28.59
CA LEU A 51 1.77 5.38 -28.78
C LEU A 51 1.04 5.14 -27.45
N HIS A 52 1.60 4.32 -26.56
CA HIS A 52 1.03 4.07 -25.23
C HIS A 52 0.96 5.34 -24.37
N GLU A 53 1.98 6.19 -24.47
CA GLU A 53 2.07 7.43 -23.72
C GLU A 53 1.11 8.49 -24.28
N ALA A 54 0.91 8.55 -25.60
CA ALA A 54 -0.14 9.38 -26.20
C ALA A 54 -1.53 9.00 -25.63
N ILE A 55 -1.82 7.71 -25.49
CA ILE A 55 -3.07 7.22 -24.90
C ILE A 55 -3.14 7.58 -23.41
N ARG A 56 -2.09 7.27 -22.64
CA ARG A 56 -2.00 7.56 -21.19
C ARG A 56 -2.24 9.03 -20.87
N TYR A 57 -1.80 9.95 -21.73
CA TYR A 57 -1.99 11.39 -21.55
C TYR A 57 -3.19 11.96 -22.31
N GLY A 58 -4.05 11.12 -22.88
CA GLY A 58 -5.29 11.56 -23.53
C GLY A 58 -5.08 12.37 -24.82
N ARG A 59 -3.95 12.18 -25.52
CA ARG A 59 -3.57 12.95 -26.71
C ARG A 59 -4.00 12.26 -28.01
N SER A 60 -5.27 12.41 -28.38
CA SER A 60 -5.85 11.84 -29.62
C SER A 60 -5.10 12.28 -30.88
N ASP A 61 -4.64 13.53 -30.95
CA ASP A 61 -3.90 14.06 -32.11
C ASP A 61 -2.55 13.35 -32.31
N PHE A 62 -1.83 13.11 -31.22
CA PHE A 62 -0.56 12.39 -31.24
C PHE A 62 -0.78 10.91 -31.56
N LEU A 63 -1.87 10.31 -31.06
CA LEU A 63 -2.25 8.95 -31.39
C LEU A 63 -2.45 8.81 -32.90
N ARG A 64 -3.28 9.66 -33.53
CA ARG A 64 -3.50 9.66 -34.99
C ARG A 64 -2.19 9.87 -35.76
N HIS A 65 -1.38 10.82 -35.31
CA HIS A 65 -0.12 11.16 -35.97
C HIS A 65 0.89 10.02 -35.93
N LEU A 66 1.08 9.38 -34.78
CA LEU A 66 1.99 8.24 -34.63
C LEU A 66 1.51 7.04 -35.46
N ILE A 67 0.20 6.78 -35.51
CA ILE A 67 -0.36 5.73 -36.39
C ILE A 67 -0.05 6.03 -37.86
N ALA A 68 -0.24 7.28 -38.30
CA ALA A 68 0.08 7.70 -39.67
C ALA A 68 1.57 7.55 -40.02
N ARG A 69 2.45 7.58 -39.02
CA ARG A 69 3.90 7.35 -39.13
C ARG A 69 4.28 5.86 -39.07
N GLY A 70 3.32 4.95 -39.02
CA GLY A 70 3.54 3.50 -39.11
C GLY A 70 3.87 2.81 -37.79
N PHE A 71 3.50 3.41 -36.65
CA PHE A 71 3.55 2.74 -35.36
C PHE A 71 2.50 1.62 -35.28
N ASP A 72 2.88 0.47 -34.73
CA ASP A 72 2.00 -0.70 -34.62
C ASP A 72 0.95 -0.50 -33.51
N VAL A 73 -0.32 -0.62 -33.89
CA VAL A 73 -1.49 -0.44 -33.02
C VAL A 73 -1.80 -1.64 -32.14
N ASN A 74 -1.19 -2.80 -32.42
CA ASN A 74 -1.37 -4.05 -31.67
C ASN A 74 -0.17 -4.40 -30.78
N GLN A 75 0.87 -3.57 -30.82
CA GLN A 75 2.13 -3.85 -30.16
C GLN A 75 1.97 -3.82 -28.63
N LYS A 76 2.30 -4.91 -27.94
CA LYS A 76 2.36 -4.90 -26.47
C LYS A 76 3.50 -3.97 -25.99
N GLY A 77 3.19 -3.07 -25.07
CA GLY A 77 4.15 -2.21 -24.38
C GLY A 77 4.92 -2.98 -23.29
N PRO A 78 6.03 -2.43 -22.76
CA PRO A 78 6.78 -3.04 -21.69
C PRO A 78 6.32 -2.47 -20.35
N GLU A 79 6.85 -3.15 -19.36
CA GLU A 79 6.62 -3.00 -17.95
C GLU A 79 6.75 -1.55 -17.45
N PRO A 80 5.75 -1.01 -16.75
CA PRO A 80 5.91 0.19 -15.94
C PRO A 80 6.59 -0.10 -14.59
N TYR A 81 6.59 -1.38 -14.15
CA TYR A 81 6.99 -1.83 -12.81
C TYR A 81 7.65 -3.23 -12.75
N GLY A 82 8.04 -3.82 -13.88
CA GLY A 82 8.69 -5.14 -13.93
C GLY A 82 7.91 -6.30 -14.55
N GLU A 83 6.59 -6.23 -14.82
CA GLU A 83 5.82 -7.46 -15.12
C GLU A 83 4.54 -7.37 -16.03
N ILE A 84 4.27 -6.32 -16.84
CA ILE A 84 2.97 -6.23 -17.60
C ILE A 84 3.13 -5.86 -19.09
N CYS A 85 2.55 -6.69 -19.97
CA CYS A 85 2.56 -6.60 -21.43
C CYS A 85 1.18 -6.18 -22.00
N LEU A 86 0.85 -4.89 -22.02
CA LEU A 86 -0.47 -4.40 -22.48
C LEU A 86 -0.41 -3.78 -23.88
N THR A 87 -1.44 -4.00 -24.71
CA THR A 87 -1.59 -3.33 -26.02
C THR A 87 -2.09 -1.88 -25.88
N PRO A 88 -2.00 -1.04 -26.94
CA PRO A 88 -2.61 0.29 -26.95
C PRO A 88 -4.10 0.25 -26.60
N MET A 89 -4.81 -0.78 -27.06
CA MET A 89 -6.24 -0.96 -26.80
C MET A 89 -6.55 -1.16 -25.30
N HIS A 90 -5.71 -1.91 -24.57
CA HIS A 90 -5.83 -2.03 -23.11
C HIS A 90 -5.65 -0.69 -22.39
N PHE A 91 -4.69 0.13 -22.85
CA PHE A 91 -4.41 1.43 -22.25
C PHE A 91 -5.55 2.45 -22.41
N VAL A 92 -6.40 2.29 -23.44
CA VAL A 92 -7.58 3.17 -23.60
C VAL A 92 -8.58 2.99 -22.46
N ALA A 93 -8.63 1.81 -21.84
CA ALA A 93 -9.44 1.57 -20.65
C ALA A 93 -9.09 2.54 -19.53
N VAL A 94 -7.79 2.79 -19.26
CA VAL A 94 -7.33 3.65 -18.15
C VAL A 94 -7.95 5.05 -18.18
N ASN A 95 -8.16 5.62 -19.36
CA ASN A 95 -8.67 6.99 -19.51
C ASN A 95 -10.15 7.05 -19.90
N ASN A 96 -10.82 5.90 -20.03
CA ASN A 96 -12.22 5.81 -20.42
C ASN A 96 -12.57 6.65 -21.68
N ASN A 97 -11.69 6.61 -22.70
CA ASN A 97 -11.79 7.48 -23.87
C ASN A 97 -12.30 6.74 -25.11
N ALA A 98 -13.59 6.91 -25.44
CA ALA A 98 -14.22 6.27 -26.60
C ALA A 98 -13.65 6.74 -27.95
N GLU A 99 -13.16 7.98 -28.06
CA GLU A 99 -12.57 8.48 -29.32
C GLU A 99 -11.30 7.69 -29.67
N MET A 100 -10.47 7.39 -28.67
CA MET A 100 -9.26 6.60 -28.88
C MET A 100 -9.55 5.16 -29.26
N VAL A 101 -10.70 4.61 -28.83
CA VAL A 101 -11.19 3.31 -29.31
C VAL A 101 -11.49 3.40 -30.81
N ASP A 102 -12.24 4.41 -31.24
CA ASP A 102 -12.57 4.58 -32.65
C ASP A 102 -11.30 4.75 -33.50
N ILE A 103 -10.33 5.57 -33.06
CA ILE A 103 -9.04 5.77 -33.74
C ILE A 103 -8.30 4.45 -33.94
N LEU A 104 -8.16 3.64 -32.88
CA LEU A 104 -7.41 2.40 -32.93
C LEU A 104 -8.12 1.35 -33.78
N LEU A 105 -9.44 1.20 -33.65
CA LEU A 105 -10.21 0.25 -34.46
C LEU A 105 -10.21 0.64 -35.94
N ASP A 106 -10.33 1.93 -36.28
CA ASP A 106 -10.22 2.42 -37.66
C ASP A 106 -8.82 2.16 -38.26
N ALA A 107 -7.79 2.12 -37.41
CA ALA A 107 -6.42 1.78 -37.78
C ALA A 107 -6.14 0.26 -37.81
N GLY A 108 -7.13 -0.59 -37.54
CA GLY A 108 -6.99 -2.05 -37.58
C GLY A 108 -6.47 -2.68 -36.29
N ALA A 109 -6.67 -2.03 -35.13
CA ALA A 109 -6.37 -2.64 -33.84
C ALA A 109 -7.25 -3.88 -33.58
N ASP A 110 -6.64 -4.95 -33.09
CA ASP A 110 -7.28 -6.18 -32.68
C ASP A 110 -7.63 -6.10 -31.20
N ALA A 111 -8.92 -5.96 -30.91
CA ALA A 111 -9.46 -5.88 -29.56
C ALA A 111 -9.62 -7.25 -28.88
N THR A 112 -9.16 -8.35 -29.50
CA THR A 112 -9.21 -9.71 -28.93
C THR A 112 -7.89 -10.14 -28.30
N ILE A 113 -6.79 -9.39 -28.54
CA ILE A 113 -5.48 -9.67 -27.95
C ILE A 113 -5.56 -9.52 -26.44
N ASP A 114 -5.06 -10.51 -25.70
CA ASP A 114 -5.01 -10.48 -24.23
C ASP A 114 -3.73 -9.82 -23.67
N ASP A 115 -3.62 -9.77 -22.34
CA ASP A 115 -2.48 -9.22 -21.59
C ASP A 115 -1.39 -10.26 -21.26
N VAL A 116 -1.43 -11.47 -21.86
CA VAL A 116 -0.44 -12.53 -21.60
C VAL A 116 0.90 -12.19 -22.26
N SER A 117 1.99 -12.21 -21.51
CA SER A 117 3.35 -12.01 -22.03
C SER A 117 3.88 -13.24 -22.78
N GLU A 118 5.00 -13.07 -23.49
CA GLU A 118 5.61 -14.14 -24.29
C GLU A 118 6.06 -15.36 -23.47
N ASP A 119 6.43 -15.16 -22.20
CA ASP A 119 6.79 -16.21 -21.24
C ASP A 119 5.56 -16.86 -20.55
N GLY A 120 4.35 -16.49 -20.96
CA GLY A 120 3.09 -17.05 -20.46
C GLY A 120 2.62 -16.46 -19.13
N PHE A 121 3.26 -15.39 -18.66
CA PHE A 121 2.79 -14.64 -17.49
C PHE A 121 1.58 -13.78 -17.86
N CYS A 122 0.56 -13.77 -17.01
CA CYS A 122 -0.65 -12.99 -17.22
C CYS A 122 -0.67 -11.87 -16.16
N GLY A 123 -0.88 -10.63 -16.61
CA GLY A 123 -0.63 -9.42 -15.85
C GLY A 123 -1.53 -9.18 -14.62
N THR A 124 -1.12 -8.23 -13.79
CA THR A 124 -1.71 -7.80 -12.50
C THR A 124 -3.09 -7.13 -12.57
N LEU A 125 -3.78 -7.17 -13.72
CA LEU A 125 -5.18 -6.75 -13.83
C LEU A 125 -6.14 -7.69 -13.08
N GLY A 126 -5.65 -8.81 -12.53
CA GLY A 126 -6.47 -9.76 -11.78
C GLY A 126 -5.71 -10.56 -10.72
N GLY A 127 -5.16 -9.91 -9.70
CA GLY A 127 -4.73 -10.58 -8.46
C GLY A 127 -3.86 -11.85 -8.66
N ARG A 128 -3.99 -12.83 -7.75
CA ARG A 128 -3.13 -14.04 -7.68
C ARG A 128 -3.51 -15.18 -8.64
N GLU A 129 -4.66 -15.11 -9.33
CA GLU A 129 -5.09 -16.13 -10.29
C GLU A 129 -5.28 -15.47 -11.67
N ALA A 130 -4.18 -15.48 -12.43
CA ALA A 130 -4.04 -14.75 -13.66
C ALA A 130 -4.77 -15.45 -14.82
N LYS A 131 -5.98 -15.00 -15.13
CA LYS A 131 -6.65 -15.29 -16.41
C LYS A 131 -6.39 -14.17 -17.40
N PRO A 132 -6.16 -14.48 -18.69
CA PRO A 132 -5.93 -13.48 -19.72
C PRO A 132 -7.05 -12.43 -19.76
N HIS A 133 -6.68 -11.15 -19.69
CA HIS A 133 -7.61 -10.03 -19.83
C HIS A 133 -7.49 -9.46 -21.24
N THR A 134 -8.60 -9.40 -21.97
CA THR A 134 -8.72 -8.59 -23.19
C THR A 134 -8.94 -7.11 -22.84
N PRO A 135 -8.89 -6.18 -23.83
CA PRO A 135 -9.27 -4.79 -23.62
C PRO A 135 -10.69 -4.61 -23.09
N PHE A 136 -11.62 -5.49 -23.46
CA PHE A 136 -12.98 -5.48 -22.93
C PHE A 136 -12.97 -5.80 -21.43
N MET A 137 -12.23 -6.82 -21.02
CA MET A 137 -12.06 -7.19 -19.61
C MET A 137 -11.36 -6.11 -18.79
N ALA A 138 -10.30 -5.50 -19.32
CA ALA A 138 -9.61 -4.38 -18.70
C ALA A 138 -10.56 -3.18 -18.52
N ALA A 139 -11.39 -2.86 -19.51
CA ALA A 139 -12.36 -1.79 -19.42
C ALA A 139 -13.46 -2.06 -18.36
N ALA A 140 -13.84 -3.32 -18.15
CA ALA A 140 -14.76 -3.69 -17.08
C ALA A 140 -14.11 -3.53 -15.70
N PHE A 141 -12.86 -3.99 -15.56
CA PHE A 141 -12.06 -3.90 -14.34
C PHE A 141 -11.82 -2.45 -13.89
N TRP A 142 -11.49 -1.54 -14.82
CA TRP A 142 -11.21 -0.13 -14.52
C TRP A 142 -12.45 0.77 -14.48
N GLY A 143 -13.64 0.24 -14.78
CA GLY A 143 -14.87 1.05 -14.76
C GLY A 143 -15.02 1.99 -15.96
N SER A 144 -14.42 1.61 -17.09
CA SER A 144 -14.35 2.38 -18.32
C SER A 144 -15.61 2.22 -19.17
N HIS A 145 -16.73 2.72 -18.64
CA HIS A 145 -18.05 2.62 -19.23
C HIS A 145 -18.15 3.08 -20.69
N ALA A 146 -17.45 4.15 -21.08
CA ALA A 146 -17.47 4.65 -22.46
C ALA A 146 -16.70 3.72 -23.41
N VAL A 147 -15.62 3.09 -22.93
CA VAL A 147 -14.86 2.11 -23.71
C VAL A 147 -15.66 0.82 -23.87
N ILE A 148 -16.30 0.32 -22.80
CA ILE A 148 -17.20 -0.84 -22.86
C ILE A 148 -18.31 -0.62 -23.89
N ASP A 149 -19.03 0.51 -23.80
CA ASP A 149 -20.13 0.80 -24.72
C ASP A 149 -19.63 0.84 -26.16
N ARG A 150 -18.46 1.45 -26.39
CA ARG A 150 -17.89 1.60 -27.72
C ARG A 150 -17.39 0.30 -28.32
N LEU A 151 -16.76 -0.57 -27.51
CA LEU A 151 -16.35 -1.90 -27.95
C LEU A 151 -17.59 -2.74 -28.33
N ILE A 152 -18.67 -2.71 -27.55
CA ILE A 152 -19.90 -3.45 -27.88
C ILE A 152 -20.54 -2.92 -29.17
N ASP A 153 -20.49 -1.61 -29.43
CA ASP A 153 -21.03 -1.01 -30.66
C ASP A 153 -20.22 -1.34 -31.93
N ARG A 154 -18.90 -1.34 -31.81
CA ARG A 154 -17.98 -1.40 -32.96
C ARG A 154 -17.54 -2.81 -33.31
N LEU A 155 -17.49 -3.70 -32.34
CA LEU A 155 -17.04 -5.08 -32.55
C LEU A 155 -18.20 -5.97 -33.02
N PRO A 156 -17.93 -6.98 -33.87
CA PRO A 156 -18.95 -7.94 -34.24
C PRO A 156 -19.39 -8.77 -33.01
N PRO A 157 -20.63 -9.31 -32.97
CA PRO A 157 -21.19 -9.95 -31.78
C PRO A 157 -20.39 -11.14 -31.19
N VAL A 158 -19.50 -11.75 -31.97
CA VAL A 158 -18.68 -12.92 -31.56
C VAL A 158 -17.27 -12.52 -31.14
N ALA A 159 -16.84 -11.26 -31.38
CA ALA A 159 -15.50 -10.81 -31.01
C ALA A 159 -15.29 -10.75 -29.50
N ILE A 160 -16.34 -10.44 -28.73
CA ILE A 160 -16.32 -10.59 -27.27
C ILE A 160 -16.77 -12.01 -26.95
N GLY A 161 -15.88 -12.79 -26.36
CA GLY A 161 -16.14 -14.17 -25.98
C GLY A 161 -17.33 -14.27 -25.03
N SER A 162 -18.17 -15.28 -25.21
CA SER A 162 -19.34 -15.51 -24.32
C SER A 162 -18.95 -15.69 -22.85
N HIS A 163 -17.75 -16.21 -22.59
CA HIS A 163 -17.18 -16.38 -21.26
C HIS A 163 -16.72 -15.05 -20.62
N GLU A 164 -16.46 -14.01 -21.42
CA GLU A 164 -16.00 -12.70 -20.93
C GLU A 164 -17.14 -11.91 -20.28
N TRP A 165 -18.37 -12.07 -20.76
CA TRP A 165 -19.52 -11.32 -20.23
C TRP A 165 -19.80 -11.56 -18.73
N PRO A 166 -19.88 -12.81 -18.23
CA PRO A 166 -19.96 -13.08 -16.80
C PRO A 166 -18.77 -12.52 -16.01
N LEU A 167 -17.55 -12.63 -16.57
CA LEU A 167 -16.34 -12.13 -15.92
C LEU A 167 -16.39 -10.59 -15.80
N ALA A 168 -16.78 -9.89 -16.87
CA ALA A 168 -16.88 -8.44 -16.91
C ALA A 168 -17.92 -7.92 -15.90
N VAL A 169 -19.05 -8.61 -15.75
CA VAL A 169 -20.07 -8.27 -14.75
C VAL A 169 -19.52 -8.42 -13.33
N ALA A 170 -18.82 -9.51 -13.04
CA ALA A 170 -18.19 -9.73 -11.74
C ALA A 170 -17.11 -8.67 -11.44
N ALA A 171 -16.24 -8.36 -12.39
CA ALA A 171 -15.19 -7.35 -12.24
C ALA A 171 -15.80 -5.96 -11.95
N ALA A 172 -16.80 -5.54 -12.76
CA ALA A 172 -17.46 -4.25 -12.57
C ALA A 172 -18.23 -4.17 -11.23
N ALA A 173 -18.72 -5.30 -10.71
CA ALA A 173 -19.39 -5.34 -9.41
C ALA A 173 -18.39 -5.30 -8.24
N LEU A 174 -17.31 -6.11 -8.30
CA LEU A 174 -16.24 -6.20 -7.30
C LEU A 174 -15.57 -4.84 -7.04
N HIS A 175 -15.33 -4.08 -8.10
CA HIS A 175 -14.75 -2.73 -8.07
C HIS A 175 -15.81 -1.61 -8.08
N ARG A 176 -17.08 -1.95 -7.80
CA ARG A 176 -18.19 -1.00 -7.62
C ARG A 176 -18.23 0.06 -8.72
N HIS A 177 -18.37 -0.36 -9.97
CA HIS A 177 -18.45 0.51 -11.15
C HIS A 177 -19.88 0.57 -11.71
N PRO A 178 -20.80 1.34 -11.08
CA PRO A 178 -22.23 1.26 -11.37
C PRO A 178 -22.60 1.61 -12.82
N LYS A 179 -21.89 2.57 -13.43
CA LYS A 179 -22.11 2.94 -14.84
C LYS A 179 -21.76 1.79 -15.79
N THR A 180 -20.58 1.22 -15.61
CA THR A 180 -20.09 0.08 -16.40
C THR A 180 -20.98 -1.13 -16.20
N LEU A 181 -21.30 -1.47 -14.96
CA LEU A 181 -22.19 -2.57 -14.61
C LEU A 181 -23.57 -2.38 -15.25
N ASN A 182 -24.16 -1.18 -15.21
CA ASN A 182 -25.46 -0.94 -15.84
C ASN A 182 -25.43 -1.16 -17.36
N ILE A 183 -24.35 -0.81 -18.05
CA ILE A 183 -24.19 -1.07 -19.49
C ILE A 183 -24.09 -2.57 -19.74
N LEU A 184 -23.21 -3.27 -19.02
CA LEU A 184 -23.02 -4.71 -19.14
C LEU A 184 -24.31 -5.49 -18.90
N LEU A 185 -25.08 -5.14 -17.85
CA LEU A 185 -26.35 -5.78 -17.56
C LEU A 185 -27.43 -5.46 -18.61
N ARG A 186 -27.42 -4.27 -19.23
CA ARG A 186 -28.42 -3.91 -20.26
C ARG A 186 -28.13 -4.54 -21.61
N ARG A 187 -26.85 -4.70 -21.96
CA ARG A 187 -26.38 -5.15 -23.27
C ARG A 187 -25.92 -6.60 -23.28
N TYR A 188 -26.20 -7.34 -22.19
CA TYR A 188 -25.86 -8.74 -22.07
C TYR A 188 -26.41 -9.55 -23.25
N PRO A 189 -25.63 -10.45 -23.88
CA PRO A 189 -25.96 -11.02 -25.19
C PRO A 189 -27.14 -12.00 -25.20
N SER A 190 -27.56 -12.53 -24.05
CA SER A 190 -28.73 -13.42 -23.92
C SER A 190 -30.02 -12.65 -23.61
N SER A 191 -31.18 -13.26 -23.90
CA SER A 191 -32.52 -12.68 -23.68
C SER A 191 -32.84 -12.32 -22.22
N GLY A 192 -32.00 -12.76 -21.29
CA GLY A 192 -31.96 -12.36 -19.90
C GLY A 192 -30.59 -12.69 -19.31
N ILE A 193 -30.24 -12.05 -18.21
CA ILE A 193 -29.00 -12.31 -17.48
C ILE A 193 -29.21 -13.57 -16.64
N PRO A 194 -28.32 -14.57 -16.72
CA PRO A 194 -28.36 -15.71 -15.81
C PRO A 194 -28.39 -15.28 -14.34
N GLN A 195 -29.28 -15.89 -13.55
CA GLN A 195 -29.53 -15.50 -12.17
C GLN A 195 -28.29 -15.67 -11.28
N ASP A 196 -27.51 -16.72 -11.52
CA ASP A 196 -26.25 -17.00 -10.83
C ASP A 196 -25.22 -15.89 -11.01
N ILE A 197 -25.20 -15.22 -12.18
CA ILE A 197 -24.33 -14.07 -12.45
C ILE A 197 -24.79 -12.85 -11.63
N LEU A 198 -26.10 -12.59 -11.56
CA LEU A 198 -26.65 -11.48 -10.77
C LEU A 198 -26.38 -11.66 -9.27
N ASP A 199 -26.64 -12.87 -8.76
CA ASP A 199 -26.45 -13.24 -7.37
C ASP A 199 -24.96 -13.12 -6.98
N ARG A 200 -24.07 -13.64 -7.83
CA ARG A 200 -22.63 -13.54 -7.63
C ARG A 200 -22.12 -12.10 -7.65
N ALA A 201 -22.59 -11.30 -8.61
CA ALA A 201 -22.20 -9.90 -8.71
C ALA A 201 -22.56 -9.11 -7.45
N LEU A 202 -23.70 -9.41 -6.80
CA LEU A 202 -24.08 -8.79 -5.55
C LEU A 202 -23.13 -9.15 -4.39
N ILE A 203 -22.68 -10.41 -4.33
CA ILE A 203 -21.69 -10.85 -3.35
C ILE A 203 -20.33 -10.21 -3.61
N ASP A 204 -19.87 -10.19 -4.87
CA ASP A 204 -18.61 -9.53 -5.25
C ASP A 204 -18.62 -8.05 -4.85
N ALA A 205 -19.74 -7.34 -5.07
CA ALA A 205 -19.90 -5.94 -4.67
C ALA A 205 -19.83 -5.72 -3.15
N ALA A 206 -20.14 -6.75 -2.34
CA ALA A 206 -20.05 -6.71 -0.88
C ALA A 206 -18.60 -6.83 -0.38
N GLU A 207 -17.70 -7.48 -1.12
CA GLU A 207 -16.30 -7.70 -0.71
C GLU A 207 -15.40 -6.46 -0.86
N ASN A 208 -15.72 -5.55 -1.79
CA ASN A 208 -15.02 -4.29 -2.11
C ASN A 208 -13.48 -4.37 -2.21
N TRP A 209 -12.96 -4.35 -3.43
CA TRP A 209 -11.53 -4.24 -3.70
C TRP A 209 -11.08 -2.83 -4.14
N ASP A 210 -11.96 -1.81 -4.03
CA ASP A 210 -11.60 -0.43 -4.40
C ASP A 210 -10.45 0.16 -3.58
N TYR A 211 -10.17 -0.42 -2.40
CA TYR A 211 -9.20 0.09 -1.44
C TYR A 211 -8.20 -1.00 -1.03
N ASP A 212 -7.35 -1.43 -1.97
CA ASP A 212 -6.10 -2.09 -1.62
C ASP A 212 -4.94 -1.07 -1.77
N PRO A 213 -4.34 -0.59 -0.66
CA PRO A 213 -3.17 0.29 -0.73
C PRO A 213 -1.94 -0.36 -1.39
N TYR A 214 -1.96 -1.68 -1.63
CA TYR A 214 -0.89 -2.45 -2.26
C TYR A 214 -1.16 -2.82 -3.73
N HIS A 215 -2.41 -2.78 -4.23
CA HIS A 215 -2.77 -3.24 -5.58
C HIS A 215 -3.53 -2.21 -6.43
N GLY A 216 -3.00 -1.00 -6.57
CA GLY A 216 -3.56 -0.04 -7.51
C GLY A 216 -2.60 1.06 -7.87
N ILE A 217 -2.27 1.17 -9.16
CA ILE A 217 -1.58 2.33 -9.73
C ILE A 217 -2.45 3.60 -9.53
N PHE A 218 -3.76 3.46 -9.29
CA PHE A 218 -4.69 4.54 -8.94
C PHE A 218 -5.85 4.03 -8.04
N PRO A 219 -5.70 3.95 -6.71
CA PRO A 219 -6.83 3.67 -5.82
C PRO A 219 -7.84 4.83 -5.91
N ALA A 220 -9.14 4.52 -5.99
CA ALA A 220 -10.17 5.55 -5.87
C ALA A 220 -10.14 6.14 -4.47
N LEU A 221 -10.38 7.45 -4.35
CA LEU A 221 -10.51 8.06 -3.02
C LEU A 221 -11.68 7.39 -2.27
N PRO A 222 -11.54 7.09 -0.97
CA PRO A 222 -12.60 6.44 -0.18
C PRO A 222 -13.97 7.10 -0.31
N GLU A 223 -14.01 8.44 -0.47
CA GLU A 223 -15.23 9.24 -0.64
C GLU A 223 -15.98 8.94 -1.95
N GLU A 224 -15.29 8.51 -3.01
CA GLU A 224 -15.90 8.14 -4.29
C GLU A 224 -16.36 6.67 -4.33
N SER A 225 -15.68 5.78 -3.61
CA SER A 225 -16.01 4.34 -3.59
C SER A 225 -17.39 4.07 -2.98
N TRP A 226 -17.76 4.79 -1.92
CA TRP A 226 -18.98 4.49 -1.17
C TRP A 226 -20.29 4.79 -1.91
N PRO A 227 -20.51 6.00 -2.49
CA PRO A 227 -21.68 6.26 -3.30
C PRO A 227 -21.82 5.29 -4.48
N ARG A 228 -20.68 4.84 -5.04
CA ARG A 228 -20.67 3.83 -6.10
C ARG A 228 -21.13 2.45 -5.59
N GLY A 229 -20.74 2.06 -4.38
CA GLY A 229 -21.19 0.84 -3.72
C GLY A 229 -22.71 0.82 -3.52
N ILE A 230 -23.27 1.91 -2.99
CA ILE A 230 -24.72 2.07 -2.81
C ILE A 230 -25.46 1.91 -4.15
N GLU A 231 -24.99 2.60 -5.19
CA GLU A 231 -25.63 2.53 -6.51
C GLU A 231 -25.48 1.14 -7.16
N THR A 232 -24.35 0.47 -6.95
CA THR A 232 -24.10 -0.90 -7.41
C THR A 232 -25.07 -1.88 -6.77
N PHE A 233 -25.28 -1.81 -5.44
CA PHE A 233 -26.26 -2.61 -4.72
C PHE A 233 -27.68 -2.35 -5.22
N ARG A 234 -28.07 -1.07 -5.31
CA ARG A 234 -29.39 -0.66 -5.81
C ARG A 234 -29.65 -1.23 -7.21
N LEU A 235 -28.68 -1.15 -8.10
CA LEU A 235 -28.79 -1.65 -9.46
C LEU A 235 -28.98 -3.17 -9.49
N LEU A 236 -28.16 -3.93 -8.76
CA LEU A 236 -28.22 -5.39 -8.75
C LEU A 236 -29.53 -5.90 -8.12
N LEU A 237 -29.92 -5.34 -6.98
CA LEU A 237 -31.18 -5.69 -6.31
C LEU A 237 -32.40 -5.35 -7.19
N ALA A 238 -32.39 -4.18 -7.85
CA ALA A 238 -33.45 -3.81 -8.79
C ALA A 238 -33.53 -4.72 -10.03
N ARG A 239 -32.46 -5.45 -10.36
CA ARG A 239 -32.43 -6.47 -11.42
C ARG A 239 -32.77 -7.88 -10.91
N GLY A 240 -33.12 -8.02 -9.64
CA GLY A 240 -33.53 -9.28 -9.04
C GLY A 240 -32.39 -10.14 -8.51
N ALA A 241 -31.20 -9.57 -8.26
CA ALA A 241 -30.15 -10.27 -7.53
C ALA A 241 -30.68 -10.68 -6.14
N ARG A 242 -30.41 -11.92 -5.73
CA ARG A 242 -30.90 -12.51 -4.49
C ARG A 242 -29.79 -12.46 -3.42
N PRO A 243 -29.96 -11.68 -2.34
CA PRO A 243 -28.95 -11.56 -1.30
C PRO A 243 -28.58 -12.86 -0.57
N ASN A 244 -29.56 -13.74 -0.35
CA ASN A 244 -29.38 -15.00 0.39
C ASN A 244 -28.96 -16.17 -0.53
N ALA A 245 -28.55 -15.90 -1.77
CA ALA A 245 -28.11 -16.94 -2.67
C ALA A 245 -26.74 -17.49 -2.24
N GLU A 246 -26.50 -18.76 -2.56
CA GLU A 246 -25.18 -19.41 -2.48
C GLU A 246 -24.62 -19.63 -3.90
N PRO A 247 -24.29 -18.56 -4.64
CA PRO A 247 -23.74 -18.70 -5.98
C PRO A 247 -22.33 -19.30 -5.91
N PRO A 248 -21.82 -19.87 -7.01
CA PRO A 248 -20.46 -20.38 -7.07
C PRO A 248 -19.44 -19.29 -6.66
N MET A 249 -18.35 -19.72 -6.01
CA MET A 249 -17.22 -18.88 -5.58
C MET A 249 -16.76 -17.91 -6.65
N SER A 250 -16.41 -16.67 -6.26
CA SER A 250 -15.87 -15.64 -7.15
C SER A 250 -14.69 -16.15 -7.99
N ILE A 251 -14.52 -15.52 -9.16
CA ILE A 251 -13.59 -15.92 -10.24
C ILE A 251 -12.33 -15.09 -10.14
N TYR A 252 -12.42 -13.95 -9.46
CA TYR A 252 -11.33 -13.03 -9.17
C TYR A 252 -10.81 -13.21 -7.76
N THR A 253 -11.67 -13.63 -6.82
CA THR A 253 -11.29 -13.79 -5.42
C THR A 253 -11.33 -15.27 -5.02
N TYR A 254 -10.16 -15.81 -4.67
CA TYR A 254 -10.08 -17.04 -3.88
C TYR A 254 -10.29 -16.63 -2.42
N THR A 255 -11.55 -16.42 -2.00
CA THR A 255 -11.92 -16.14 -0.61
C THR A 255 -12.61 -17.37 0.01
N PRO A 256 -11.84 -18.35 0.56
CA PRO A 256 -12.40 -19.54 1.21
C PRO A 256 -13.51 -19.28 2.24
N TRP A 257 -13.58 -18.07 2.79
CA TRP A 257 -14.60 -17.67 3.77
C TRP A 257 -15.91 -17.16 3.15
N ALA A 258 -15.97 -16.76 1.88
CA ALA A 258 -17.21 -16.33 1.23
C ALA A 258 -18.20 -17.49 1.00
N LYS A 259 -17.66 -18.72 0.90
CA LYS A 259 -18.45 -19.93 0.70
C LYS A 259 -19.43 -20.26 1.84
N ASP A 260 -19.08 -19.86 3.08
CA ASP A 260 -19.82 -20.27 4.28
C ASP A 260 -20.34 -19.07 5.10
N ARG A 261 -20.39 -17.86 4.53
CA ARG A 261 -20.78 -16.64 5.26
C ARG A 261 -21.94 -15.90 4.60
N PRO A 262 -22.94 -15.46 5.37
CA PRO A 262 -23.97 -14.56 4.87
C PRO A 262 -23.37 -13.24 4.33
N ILE A 263 -23.90 -12.75 3.21
CA ILE A 263 -23.48 -11.49 2.55
C ILE A 263 -23.45 -10.28 3.50
N ILE A 264 -24.31 -10.29 4.52
CA ILE A 264 -24.42 -9.21 5.50
C ILE A 264 -23.12 -8.99 6.27
N HIS A 265 -22.32 -10.05 6.51
CA HIS A 265 -21.02 -9.93 7.18
C HIS A 265 -20.04 -9.10 6.33
N ALA A 266 -19.89 -9.45 5.05
CA ALA A 266 -19.01 -8.72 4.13
C ALA A 266 -19.48 -7.27 3.95
N THR A 267 -20.80 -7.06 3.89
CA THR A 267 -21.38 -5.72 3.76
C THR A 267 -21.10 -4.85 4.98
N ILE A 268 -21.19 -5.38 6.20
CA ILE A 268 -20.84 -4.63 7.42
C ILE A 268 -19.35 -4.29 7.44
N ASP A 269 -18.49 -5.23 7.02
CA ASP A 269 -17.04 -4.99 7.00
C ASP A 269 -16.65 -3.86 6.03
N THR A 270 -17.35 -3.72 4.89
CA THR A 270 -16.94 -2.82 3.78
C THR A 270 -17.84 -1.59 3.57
N SER A 271 -18.89 -1.42 4.38
CA SER A 271 -19.84 -0.30 4.22
C SER A 271 -19.39 0.96 4.95
N MET A 272 -19.80 2.14 4.45
CA MET A 272 -19.64 3.41 5.16
C MET A 272 -20.99 3.92 5.65
N GLY A 273 -21.68 3.10 6.45
CA GLY A 273 -22.97 3.44 7.05
C GLY A 273 -24.03 2.37 6.84
N MET A 274 -25.28 2.73 7.10
CA MET A 274 -26.40 1.79 7.11
C MET A 274 -27.03 1.56 5.74
N ASP A 275 -26.76 2.36 4.70
CA ASP A 275 -27.51 2.29 3.44
C ASP A 275 -27.45 0.90 2.77
N MET A 276 -26.25 0.35 2.59
CA MET A 276 -26.09 -0.99 2.02
C MET A 276 -26.65 -2.08 2.93
N VAL A 277 -26.51 -1.93 4.24
CA VAL A 277 -27.07 -2.85 5.23
C VAL A 277 -28.60 -2.84 5.16
N ASN A 278 -29.23 -1.67 5.18
CA ASN A 278 -30.67 -1.47 5.09
C ASN A 278 -31.22 -2.04 3.77
N MET A 279 -30.55 -1.81 2.64
CA MET A 279 -30.96 -2.42 1.37
C MET A 279 -31.03 -3.95 1.46
N LEU A 280 -30.06 -4.59 2.13
CA LEU A 280 -30.11 -6.04 2.34
C LEU A 280 -31.24 -6.46 3.29
N LEU A 281 -31.43 -5.75 4.40
CA LEU A 281 -32.52 -6.02 5.35
C LEU A 281 -33.90 -5.89 4.69
N ASP A 282 -34.10 -4.84 3.88
CA ASP A 282 -35.32 -4.60 3.11
C ASP A 282 -35.61 -5.71 2.09
N HIS A 283 -34.57 -6.43 1.66
CA HIS A 283 -34.66 -7.59 0.75
C HIS A 283 -34.65 -8.93 1.49
N GLY A 284 -34.95 -8.94 2.80
CA GLY A 284 -35.15 -10.17 3.58
C GLY A 284 -33.86 -10.89 3.95
N VAL A 285 -32.74 -10.17 4.06
CA VAL A 285 -31.53 -10.72 4.69
C VAL A 285 -31.70 -10.68 6.19
N ASP A 286 -31.68 -11.86 6.82
CA ASP A 286 -31.69 -11.97 8.26
C ASP A 286 -30.32 -11.63 8.85
N LEU A 287 -30.32 -10.99 10.01
CA LEU A 287 -29.10 -10.80 10.80
C LEU A 287 -28.88 -12.05 11.65
N PRO A 288 -27.75 -12.76 11.49
CA PRO A 288 -27.51 -14.01 12.20
C PRO A 288 -27.49 -13.78 13.71
N GLU A 289 -28.09 -14.70 14.48
CA GLU A 289 -28.11 -14.65 15.95
C GLU A 289 -26.78 -15.15 16.53
N GLY A 290 -26.17 -14.35 17.41
CA GLY A 290 -25.04 -14.75 18.25
C GLY A 290 -23.67 -14.79 17.56
N SER A 291 -22.61 -14.77 18.36
CA SER A 291 -21.25 -15.05 17.89
C SER A 291 -21.24 -16.44 17.25
N GLY A 292 -20.89 -16.54 15.96
CA GLY A 292 -20.59 -17.82 15.34
C GLY A 292 -19.69 -18.65 16.28
N GLY A 293 -19.97 -19.94 16.40
CA GLY A 293 -19.21 -20.86 17.25
C GLY A 293 -18.31 -21.77 16.42
N GLY A 294 -17.26 -21.22 15.80
CA GLY A 294 -16.31 -21.94 14.95
C GLY A 294 -15.03 -21.17 14.57
N ALA A 295 -13.88 -21.77 14.83
CA ALA A 295 -12.53 -21.22 14.75
C ALA A 295 -12.18 -20.18 13.63
N GLU A 296 -11.36 -19.21 14.09
CA GLU A 296 -10.39 -18.32 13.42
C GLU A 296 -10.83 -17.07 12.65
N ASP A 297 -12.08 -16.92 12.23
CA ASP A 297 -12.57 -15.62 11.71
C ASP A 297 -14.12 -15.56 11.60
N LYS A 298 -14.81 -16.70 11.83
CA LYS A 298 -16.28 -16.87 11.69
C LYS A 298 -17.04 -16.42 12.95
N ASP A 299 -16.33 -16.05 14.02
CA ASP A 299 -16.91 -15.90 15.37
C ASP A 299 -17.06 -14.44 15.83
N ILE A 300 -16.66 -13.48 15.00
CA ILE A 300 -16.82 -12.05 15.32
C ILE A 300 -18.29 -11.69 15.30
N THR A 301 -18.78 -11.06 16.38
CA THR A 301 -20.16 -10.56 16.44
C THR A 301 -20.40 -9.49 15.38
N LEU A 302 -21.67 -9.25 15.02
CA LEU A 302 -22.03 -8.15 14.10
C LEU A 302 -21.59 -6.79 14.68
N PHE A 303 -21.69 -6.63 16.00
CA PHE A 303 -21.17 -5.46 16.71
C PHE A 303 -19.64 -5.34 16.61
N GLY A 304 -18.90 -6.44 16.81
CA GLY A 304 -17.45 -6.46 16.65
C GLY A 304 -16.99 -6.09 15.23
N ARG A 305 -17.72 -6.55 14.21
CA ARG A 305 -17.49 -6.14 12.81
C ARG A 305 -17.77 -4.66 12.59
N ALA A 306 -18.85 -4.13 13.16
CA ALA A 306 -19.17 -2.71 13.09
C ALA A 306 -18.10 -1.83 13.76
N VAL A 307 -17.55 -2.25 14.91
CA VAL A 307 -16.43 -1.57 15.58
C VAL A 307 -15.17 -1.64 14.71
N ARG A 308 -14.89 -2.79 14.10
CA ARG A 308 -13.75 -2.96 13.19
C ARG A 308 -13.84 -2.09 11.94
N ASN A 309 -15.04 -1.98 11.36
CA ASN A 309 -15.33 -1.06 10.26
C ASN A 309 -15.17 0.41 10.71
N GLY A 310 -15.61 0.71 11.93
CA GLY A 310 -15.47 2.02 12.54
C GLY A 310 -16.57 3.03 12.18
N HIS A 311 -17.61 2.67 11.42
CA HIS A 311 -18.71 3.61 11.19
C HIS A 311 -19.60 3.77 12.44
N PRO A 312 -19.76 5.01 12.97
CA PRO A 312 -20.53 5.23 14.21
C PRO A 312 -21.98 4.75 14.11
N ASP A 313 -22.61 4.87 12.93
CA ASP A 313 -23.99 4.46 12.73
C ASP A 313 -24.17 2.94 12.78
N LEU A 314 -23.21 2.16 12.26
CA LEU A 314 -23.22 0.71 12.39
C LEU A 314 -23.10 0.32 13.87
N ILE A 315 -22.15 0.93 14.59
CA ILE A 315 -21.94 0.69 16.03
C ILE A 315 -23.22 0.99 16.81
N ARG A 316 -23.84 2.15 16.57
CA ARG A 316 -25.09 2.54 17.24
C ARG A 316 -26.25 1.61 16.91
N PHE A 317 -26.41 1.23 15.64
CA PHE A 317 -27.48 0.33 15.21
C PHE A 317 -27.38 -1.04 15.90
N PHE A 318 -26.21 -1.67 15.86
CA PHE A 318 -26.01 -2.98 16.50
C PHE A 318 -26.07 -2.89 18.03
N TYR A 319 -25.59 -1.79 18.63
CA TYR A 319 -25.75 -1.57 20.07
C TYR A 319 -27.22 -1.42 20.49
N GLN A 320 -28.04 -0.68 19.74
CA GLN A 320 -29.46 -0.53 20.08
C GLN A 320 -30.24 -1.84 20.02
N ARG A 321 -29.83 -2.74 19.11
CA ARG A 321 -30.47 -4.05 18.93
C ARG A 321 -30.01 -5.09 19.95
N GLU A 322 -28.70 -5.13 20.24
CA GLU A 322 -28.06 -6.22 20.99
C GLU A 322 -27.36 -5.75 22.28
N GLY A 323 -27.56 -4.49 22.68
CA GLY A 323 -26.84 -3.81 23.76
C GLY A 323 -26.78 -4.56 25.09
N ALA A 324 -27.83 -5.31 25.43
CA ALA A 324 -27.90 -6.07 26.68
C ALA A 324 -27.02 -7.33 26.70
N VAL A 325 -26.62 -7.85 25.53
CA VAL A 325 -25.82 -9.09 25.39
C VAL A 325 -24.41 -8.85 24.84
N ILE A 326 -24.08 -7.62 24.44
CA ILE A 326 -22.76 -7.28 23.89
C ILE A 326 -21.69 -7.38 24.98
N ASN A 327 -20.64 -8.14 24.69
CA ASN A 327 -19.39 -8.09 25.44
C ASN A 327 -18.54 -6.91 24.94
N MET A 328 -18.48 -5.82 25.71
CA MET A 328 -17.66 -4.64 25.37
C MET A 328 -16.15 -4.90 25.36
N ASN A 329 -15.73 -6.06 25.89
CA ASN A 329 -14.38 -6.56 25.85
C ASN A 329 -14.30 -7.85 25.02
N GLU A 330 -15.04 -7.91 23.92
CA GLU A 330 -14.89 -8.96 22.90
C GLU A 330 -13.49 -8.88 22.30
N GLU A 331 -12.84 -10.04 22.21
CA GLU A 331 -11.58 -10.20 21.49
C GLU A 331 -11.87 -10.36 19.99
N LEU A 332 -11.23 -9.52 19.19
CA LEU A 332 -11.33 -9.55 17.74
C LEU A 332 -10.15 -10.34 17.16
N PRO A 333 -10.39 -11.49 16.50
CA PRO A 333 -9.35 -12.19 15.76
C PRO A 333 -8.90 -11.33 14.58
N HIS A 334 -7.58 -11.27 14.38
CA HIS A 334 -6.99 -10.62 13.20
C HIS A 334 -5.92 -11.52 12.60
N ARG A 335 -5.93 -11.61 11.27
CA ARG A 335 -4.89 -12.27 10.47
C ARG A 335 -3.55 -11.53 10.53
N ASP A 336 -3.61 -10.21 10.63
CA ASP A 336 -2.43 -9.35 10.70
C ASP A 336 -2.00 -9.13 12.17
N ARG A 337 -0.72 -9.33 12.46
CA ARG A 337 -0.12 -9.14 13.80
C ARG A 337 -0.37 -7.70 14.30
N CYS A 338 -0.48 -6.75 13.37
CA CYS A 338 -0.70 -5.35 13.65
C CYS A 338 -2.11 -4.99 14.15
N TYR A 339 -3.08 -5.91 14.23
CA TYR A 339 -4.45 -5.57 14.65
C TYR A 339 -5.10 -6.55 15.64
N LYS A 340 -4.38 -7.56 16.13
CA LYS A 340 -4.89 -8.43 17.21
C LYS A 340 -5.25 -7.60 18.45
N GLY A 341 -6.42 -7.84 19.03
CA GLY A 341 -6.86 -7.14 20.25
C GLY A 341 -8.36 -7.18 20.49
N TYR A 342 -8.82 -6.30 21.37
CA TYR A 342 -10.22 -6.17 21.76
C TYR A 342 -10.89 -5.03 20.99
N LEU A 343 -12.22 -4.90 21.11
CA LEU A 343 -13.00 -3.81 20.49
C LEU A 343 -12.32 -2.43 20.65
N LEU A 344 -11.87 -2.12 21.86
CA LEU A 344 -11.25 -0.84 22.16
C LEU A 344 -9.88 -0.64 21.49
N HIS A 345 -9.07 -1.69 21.31
CA HIS A 345 -7.81 -1.63 20.57
C HIS A 345 -8.04 -1.25 19.10
N THR A 346 -9.03 -1.89 18.48
CA THR A 346 -9.38 -1.64 17.08
C THR A 346 -9.97 -0.24 16.90
N ALA A 347 -10.86 0.18 17.81
CA ALA A 347 -11.36 1.56 17.82
C ALA A 347 -10.23 2.59 17.99
N ALA A 348 -9.27 2.34 18.89
CA ALA A 348 -8.11 3.22 19.08
C ALA A 348 -7.22 3.31 17.84
N ALA A 349 -7.03 2.21 17.11
CA ALA A 349 -6.26 2.19 15.86
C ALA A 349 -6.98 2.94 14.71
N SER A 350 -8.32 2.93 14.70
CA SER A 350 -9.14 3.54 13.63
C SER A 350 -9.12 5.08 13.61
N GLY A 351 -8.75 5.73 14.72
CA GLY A 351 -8.67 7.20 14.81
C GLY A 351 -10.00 7.92 15.06
N ARG A 352 -11.10 7.19 15.24
CA ARG A 352 -12.42 7.78 15.46
C ARG A 352 -12.70 7.97 16.95
N LEU A 353 -12.39 9.16 17.46
CA LEU A 353 -12.58 9.53 18.88
C LEU A 353 -13.98 9.20 19.40
N ALA A 354 -15.03 9.47 18.62
CA ALA A 354 -16.41 9.20 19.01
C ALA A 354 -16.67 7.72 19.29
N ASN A 355 -16.03 6.80 18.58
CA ASN A 355 -16.19 5.37 18.80
C ASN A 355 -15.47 4.92 20.07
N VAL A 356 -14.27 5.45 20.33
CA VAL A 356 -13.54 5.19 21.57
C VAL A 356 -14.34 5.67 22.77
N GLN A 357 -14.84 6.92 22.72
CA GLN A 357 -15.69 7.47 23.77
C GLN A 357 -16.94 6.62 23.98
N PHE A 358 -17.62 6.24 22.90
CA PHE A 358 -18.80 5.38 22.97
C PHE A 358 -18.50 4.04 23.66
N LEU A 359 -17.41 3.36 23.32
CA LEU A 359 -17.05 2.09 23.95
C LEU A 359 -16.73 2.27 25.45
N LEU A 360 -16.02 3.34 25.82
CA LEU A 360 -15.71 3.65 27.22
C LEU A 360 -16.97 3.94 28.04
N ASP A 361 -17.89 4.75 27.50
CA ASP A 361 -19.15 5.11 28.16
C ASP A 361 -20.03 3.90 28.46
N HIS A 362 -19.86 2.80 27.71
CA HIS A 362 -20.61 1.56 27.86
C HIS A 362 -19.80 0.43 28.53
N GLY A 363 -18.64 0.72 29.12
CA GLY A 363 -17.91 -0.21 29.99
C GLY A 363 -16.81 -1.04 29.34
N ALA A 364 -16.28 -0.62 28.18
CA ALA A 364 -15.03 -1.19 27.66
C ALA A 364 -13.87 -0.86 28.61
N ASP A 365 -12.98 -1.84 28.86
CA ASP A 365 -11.85 -1.69 29.77
C ASP A 365 -10.65 -1.05 29.04
N PRO A 366 -10.27 0.21 29.36
CA PRO A 366 -9.13 0.90 28.74
C PRO A 366 -7.78 0.28 29.08
N LEU A 367 -7.73 -0.62 30.06
CA LEU A 367 -6.50 -1.24 30.57
C LEU A 367 -6.40 -2.73 30.24
N LYS A 368 -7.34 -3.26 29.45
CA LYS A 368 -7.28 -4.63 28.94
C LYS A 368 -6.13 -4.77 27.96
N MET A 369 -5.22 -5.71 28.23
CA MET A 369 -4.12 -6.03 27.31
C MET A 369 -4.56 -7.04 26.26
N ASN A 370 -4.14 -6.83 25.00
CA ASN A 370 -4.26 -7.83 23.94
C ASN A 370 -3.28 -9.01 24.13
N PRO A 371 -3.35 -10.07 23.32
CA PRO A 371 -2.41 -11.19 23.38
C PRO A 371 -0.93 -10.82 23.22
N ASP A 372 -0.62 -9.68 22.61
CA ASP A 372 0.74 -9.17 22.42
C ASP A 372 1.21 -8.26 23.59
N GLY A 373 0.36 -8.02 24.60
CA GLY A 373 0.66 -7.16 25.75
C GLY A 373 0.48 -5.66 25.48
N TYR A 374 -0.23 -5.29 24.42
CA TYR A 374 -0.55 -3.91 24.08
C TYR A 374 -1.84 -3.47 24.76
N LEU A 375 -1.84 -2.25 25.28
CA LEU A 375 -3.04 -1.53 25.71
C LEU A 375 -3.69 -0.82 24.51
N PRO A 376 -4.97 -0.43 24.60
CA PRO A 376 -5.62 0.37 23.56
C PRO A 376 -4.86 1.66 23.24
N ILE A 377 -4.28 2.34 24.25
CA ILE A 377 -3.47 3.53 24.04
C ILE A 377 -2.22 3.27 23.19
N HIS A 378 -1.61 2.09 23.29
CA HIS A 378 -0.46 1.72 22.47
C HIS A 378 -0.83 1.64 20.98
N ARG A 379 -2.04 1.18 20.66
CA ARG A 379 -2.56 1.20 19.29
C ARG A 379 -2.81 2.62 18.81
N ALA A 380 -3.39 3.48 19.65
CA ALA A 380 -3.56 4.89 19.32
C ALA A 380 -2.22 5.60 19.05
N CYS A 381 -1.17 5.24 19.79
CA CYS A 381 0.21 5.72 19.59
C CYS A 381 0.81 5.27 18.25
N LEU A 382 0.71 3.97 17.92
CA LEU A 382 1.14 3.42 16.63
C LEU A 382 0.47 4.13 15.44
N SER A 383 -0.81 4.47 15.59
CA SER A 383 -1.61 5.12 14.55
C SER A 383 -1.62 6.66 14.62
N ARG A 384 -0.92 7.27 15.59
CA ARG A 384 -0.74 8.73 15.79
C ARG A 384 -2.02 9.52 16.09
N HIS A 385 -2.97 8.91 16.79
CA HIS A 385 -4.27 9.54 17.09
C HIS A 385 -4.23 10.32 18.41
N LEU A 386 -3.69 11.54 18.38
CA LEU A 386 -3.47 12.39 19.56
C LEU A 386 -4.70 12.58 20.45
N ASP A 387 -5.89 12.79 19.87
CA ASP A 387 -7.09 13.02 20.66
C ASP A 387 -7.55 11.78 21.43
N ILE A 388 -7.37 10.59 20.83
CA ILE A 388 -7.61 9.31 21.51
C ILE A 388 -6.56 9.08 22.60
N ILE A 389 -5.30 9.41 22.34
CA ILE A 389 -4.24 9.33 23.33
C ILE A 389 -4.59 10.22 24.53
N LYS A 390 -4.98 11.47 24.32
CA LYS A 390 -5.42 12.38 25.39
C LYS A 390 -6.62 11.85 26.17
N LEU A 391 -7.58 11.22 25.51
CA LEU A 391 -8.74 10.61 26.14
C LEU A 391 -8.36 9.44 27.05
N LEU A 392 -7.44 8.58 26.59
CA LEU A 392 -7.01 7.39 27.32
C LEU A 392 -5.93 7.68 28.37
N TRP A 393 -5.14 8.74 28.18
CA TRP A 393 -4.01 9.13 29.03
C TRP A 393 -4.31 9.19 30.54
N PRO A 394 -5.43 9.81 31.00
CA PRO A 394 -5.72 9.90 32.43
C PRO A 394 -6.26 8.60 33.04
N LEU A 395 -6.56 7.57 32.23
CA LEU A 395 -7.21 6.35 32.70
C LEU A 395 -6.14 5.39 33.26
N THR A 396 -5.82 5.50 34.55
CA THR A 396 -4.87 4.63 35.26
C THR A 396 -5.59 3.73 36.26
N CYS A 397 -4.92 2.66 36.70
CA CYS A 397 -5.38 1.84 37.83
C CYS A 397 -4.21 1.42 38.72
N PRO A 398 -4.44 0.88 39.92
CA PRO A 398 -3.35 0.44 40.80
C PRO A 398 -2.40 -0.59 40.16
N ALA A 399 -2.89 -1.42 39.22
CA ALA A 399 -2.06 -2.39 38.49
C ALA A 399 -1.24 -1.74 37.36
N VAL A 400 -1.66 -0.58 36.86
CA VAL A 400 -0.98 0.21 35.81
C VAL A 400 -0.98 1.67 36.27
N PRO A 401 -0.16 2.02 37.29
CA PRO A 401 -0.18 3.34 37.91
C PRO A 401 0.46 4.41 37.01
N ASP A 402 1.34 3.98 36.08
CA ASP A 402 2.01 4.83 35.11
C ASP A 402 1.75 4.28 33.70
N LEU A 403 0.69 4.78 33.07
CA LEU A 403 0.32 4.42 31.70
C LEU A 403 1.34 4.92 30.66
N ALA A 404 2.03 6.03 30.97
CA ALA A 404 2.96 6.68 30.06
C ALA A 404 4.21 5.81 29.81
N ASN A 405 4.70 5.16 30.88
CA ASN A 405 5.88 4.31 30.84
C ASN A 405 5.55 2.81 31.00
N TYR A 406 4.28 2.44 30.87
CA TYR A 406 3.90 1.03 30.84
C TYR A 406 4.57 0.33 29.66
N ARG A 407 5.07 -0.88 29.90
CA ARG A 407 5.89 -1.62 28.93
C ARG A 407 5.10 -2.78 28.32
N THR A 408 5.14 -2.92 27.00
CA THR A 408 4.65 -4.11 26.30
C THR A 408 5.50 -5.34 26.63
N LYS A 409 5.12 -6.52 26.11
CA LYS A 409 5.94 -7.74 26.22
C LYS A 409 7.36 -7.56 25.67
N ASP A 410 7.51 -6.74 24.64
CA ASP A 410 8.80 -6.41 24.03
C ASP A 410 9.54 -5.29 24.78
N GLY A 411 9.04 -4.86 25.94
CA GLY A 411 9.65 -3.80 26.75
C GLY A 411 9.42 -2.38 26.24
N GLN A 412 8.61 -2.21 25.18
CA GLN A 412 8.36 -0.93 24.54
C GLN A 412 7.34 -0.10 25.33
N THR A 413 7.60 1.20 25.47
CA THR A 413 6.66 2.18 26.03
C THR A 413 5.78 2.77 24.94
N ALA A 414 4.74 3.54 25.32
CA ALA A 414 3.94 4.31 24.37
C ALA A 414 4.83 5.18 23.45
N PHE A 415 5.89 5.77 23.99
CA PHE A 415 6.86 6.55 23.23
C PHE A 415 7.61 5.71 22.17
N HIS A 416 8.09 4.51 22.52
CA HIS A 416 8.73 3.60 21.55
C HIS A 416 7.83 3.29 20.35
N LEU A 417 6.54 3.16 20.61
CA LEU A 417 5.54 2.78 19.62
C LEU A 417 5.03 3.95 18.79
N THR A 418 5.38 5.19 19.15
CA THR A 418 5.00 6.33 18.34
C THR A 418 5.76 6.26 17.04
N ASN A 419 5.07 5.84 15.99
CA ASN A 419 5.60 5.79 14.65
C ASN A 419 5.69 7.21 14.09
N CYS A 420 6.48 8.04 14.78
CA CYS A 420 6.61 9.46 14.49
C CYS A 420 7.07 9.68 13.04
N TRP A 421 7.72 8.68 12.42
CA TRP A 421 8.26 8.77 11.07
C TRP A 421 8.10 7.42 10.34
N SER A 422 7.33 7.44 9.25
CA SER A 422 7.29 6.34 8.28
C SER A 422 8.04 6.81 7.03
N SER A 423 8.77 5.90 6.40
CA SER A 423 9.56 6.06 5.17
C SER A 423 8.76 6.42 3.89
N SER A 424 7.51 6.85 4.04
CA SER A 424 6.61 7.27 2.96
C SER A 424 6.82 8.76 2.63
N PRO A 425 6.71 9.20 1.37
CA PRO A 425 7.04 10.57 0.97
C PRO A 425 6.24 11.63 1.75
N TYR A 426 6.99 12.52 2.40
CA TYR A 426 6.64 13.84 2.95
C TYR A 426 5.16 14.22 2.94
N ASP A 427 4.44 13.81 3.98
CA ASP A 427 3.18 14.44 4.37
C ASP A 427 3.47 15.42 5.53
N PRO A 428 3.47 16.75 5.29
CA PRO A 428 3.70 17.75 6.33
C PRO A 428 2.72 17.67 7.51
N GLU A 429 1.51 17.15 7.29
CA GLU A 429 0.54 17.00 8.38
C GLU A 429 0.90 15.80 9.27
N VAL A 430 1.47 14.74 8.70
CA VAL A 430 2.01 13.61 9.48
C VAL A 430 3.16 14.09 10.38
N GLU A 431 4.11 14.84 9.84
CA GLU A 431 5.24 15.37 10.61
C GLU A 431 4.77 16.27 11.76
N LYS A 432 3.86 17.19 11.46
CA LYS A 432 3.25 18.09 12.45
C LYS A 432 2.48 17.33 13.54
N LEU A 433 1.76 16.26 13.20
CA LEU A 433 1.09 15.40 14.18
C LEU A 433 2.11 14.67 15.06
N SER A 434 3.16 14.12 14.47
CA SER A 434 4.25 13.46 15.19
C SER A 434 4.97 14.41 16.14
N MET A 435 5.24 15.65 15.72
CA MET A 435 5.83 16.68 16.59
C MET A 435 4.91 17.04 17.75
N ARG A 436 3.60 17.20 17.50
CA ARG A 436 2.62 17.44 18.57
C ARG A 436 2.57 16.30 19.58
N LEU A 437 2.64 15.06 19.09
CA LEU A 437 2.72 13.87 19.95
C LEU A 437 3.99 13.89 20.80
N LEU A 438 5.15 14.17 20.19
CA LEU A 438 6.41 14.28 20.91
C LEU A 438 6.36 15.31 22.04
N TYR A 439 5.88 16.53 21.76
CA TYR A 439 5.71 17.56 22.78
C TYR A 439 4.72 17.15 23.87
N PHE A 440 3.61 16.51 23.49
CA PHE A 440 2.66 15.96 24.44
C PHE A 440 3.33 14.94 25.39
N PHE A 441 4.07 13.95 24.86
CA PHE A 441 4.77 12.97 25.71
C PHE A 441 5.76 13.63 26.67
N LYS A 442 6.50 14.63 26.18
CA LYS A 442 7.44 15.41 27.02
C LYS A 442 6.72 16.14 28.15
N GLU A 443 5.61 16.83 27.84
CA GLU A 443 4.80 17.53 28.83
C GLU A 443 4.21 16.58 29.88
N GLN A 444 3.87 15.36 29.46
CA GLN A 444 3.36 14.31 30.34
C GLN A 444 4.46 13.53 31.08
N GLY A 445 5.74 13.90 30.93
CA GLY A 445 6.85 13.28 31.66
C GLY A 445 7.24 11.88 31.19
N ALA A 446 6.97 11.53 29.92
CA ALA A 446 7.39 10.25 29.35
C ALA A 446 8.93 10.10 29.38
N ASP A 447 9.41 8.90 29.71
CA ASP A 447 10.83 8.59 29.69
C ASP A 447 11.33 8.38 28.25
N LEU A 448 11.86 9.44 27.65
CA LEU A 448 12.45 9.43 26.31
C LEU A 448 13.76 8.63 26.23
N SER A 449 14.34 8.26 27.39
CA SER A 449 15.57 7.47 27.50
C SER A 449 15.31 5.97 27.72
N SER A 450 14.03 5.60 27.80
CA SER A 450 13.62 4.21 28.01
C SER A 450 14.17 3.29 26.91
N LEU A 451 14.47 2.06 27.29
CA LEU A 451 14.97 1.01 26.40
C LEU A 451 13.95 -0.11 26.32
N ASP A 452 13.81 -0.72 25.14
CA ASP A 452 13.02 -1.93 24.96
C ASP A 452 13.74 -3.19 25.50
N SER A 453 13.13 -4.36 25.28
CA SER A 453 13.70 -5.67 25.66
C SER A 453 14.99 -6.03 24.94
N GLN A 454 15.26 -5.42 23.78
CA GLN A 454 16.50 -5.55 23.01
C GLN A 454 17.52 -4.46 23.39
N GLY A 455 17.26 -3.67 24.43
CA GLY A 455 18.12 -2.57 24.85
C GLY A 455 18.11 -1.39 23.87
N LYS A 456 17.19 -1.35 22.91
CA LYS A 456 17.09 -0.28 21.91
C LYS A 456 16.35 0.91 22.47
N SER A 457 16.94 2.09 22.32
CA SER A 457 16.26 3.37 22.54
C SER A 457 15.44 3.76 21.31
N PHE A 458 14.58 4.76 21.45
CA PHE A 458 13.85 5.33 20.31
C PHE A 458 14.77 5.74 19.15
N LEU A 459 15.96 6.30 19.43
CA LEU A 459 16.92 6.73 18.41
C LEU A 459 17.41 5.59 17.52
N HIS A 460 17.42 4.33 18.01
CA HIS A 460 17.80 3.17 17.23
C HIS A 460 16.80 2.84 16.11
N TYR A 461 15.53 3.26 16.24
CA TYR A 461 14.48 3.00 15.25
C TYR A 461 14.33 4.11 14.22
N ILE A 462 14.79 5.32 14.53
CA ILE A 462 14.55 6.53 13.72
C ILE A 462 15.85 7.16 13.21
N LEU A 463 16.81 6.32 12.82
CA LEU A 463 18.10 6.79 12.30
C LEU A 463 17.89 7.70 11.07
N PRO A 464 18.59 8.85 11.00
CA PRO A 464 18.32 9.85 9.98
C PRO A 464 18.83 9.35 8.62
N HIS A 465 17.89 9.01 7.74
CA HIS A 465 18.20 8.53 6.39
C HIS A 465 17.98 9.58 5.29
N HIS A 466 17.32 10.69 5.61
CA HIS A 466 17.19 11.86 4.77
C HIS A 466 17.48 13.14 5.58
N GLU A 467 17.93 14.19 4.91
CA GLU A 467 18.27 15.47 5.57
C GLU A 467 17.09 16.05 6.37
N ASP A 468 15.87 15.79 5.92
CA ASP A 468 14.65 16.27 6.57
C ASP A 468 14.35 15.58 7.90
N MET A 469 14.96 14.41 8.20
CA MET A 469 14.83 13.77 9.52
C MET A 469 15.74 14.41 10.58
N ILE A 470 16.76 15.15 10.15
CA ILE A 470 17.78 15.73 11.04
C ILE A 470 17.18 16.67 12.09
N PRO A 471 16.27 17.61 11.76
CA PRO A 471 15.67 18.50 12.75
C PRO A 471 14.95 17.75 13.89
N LEU A 472 14.24 16.66 13.58
CA LEU A 472 13.61 15.83 14.60
C LEU A 472 14.65 15.13 15.45
N PHE A 473 15.60 14.43 14.82
CA PHE A 473 16.62 13.69 15.56
C PHE A 473 17.37 14.62 16.53
N ARG A 474 17.71 15.83 16.07
CA ARG A 474 18.26 16.90 16.91
C ARG A 474 17.30 17.29 18.03
N THR A 475 16.03 17.52 17.73
CA THR A 475 15.01 17.87 18.74
C THR A 475 14.95 16.80 19.83
N LEU A 476 15.00 15.52 19.47
CA LEU A 476 14.99 14.41 20.43
C LEU A 476 16.23 14.40 21.31
N MET A 477 17.41 14.65 20.74
CA MET A 477 18.65 14.80 21.51
C MET A 477 18.59 16.01 22.46
N GLU A 478 18.07 17.15 22.00
CA GLU A 478 17.84 18.35 22.82
C GLU A 478 16.81 18.10 23.95
N MET A 479 15.87 17.18 23.71
CA MET A 479 14.90 16.72 24.72
C MET A 479 15.46 15.68 25.69
N GLY A 480 16.72 15.25 25.53
CA GLY A 480 17.42 14.36 26.46
C GLY A 480 17.58 12.92 25.97
N ALA A 481 17.17 12.58 24.75
CA ALA A 481 17.49 11.28 24.15
C ALA A 481 19.01 11.18 23.90
N GLN A 482 19.60 10.01 24.18
CA GLN A 482 21.06 9.83 24.12
C GLN A 482 21.44 8.73 23.15
N LEU A 483 22.55 8.96 22.43
CA LEU A 483 23.24 7.93 21.64
C LEU A 483 23.86 6.91 22.59
N ARG A 484 23.66 5.62 22.29
CA ARG A 484 24.16 4.52 23.12
C ARG A 484 24.13 3.19 22.39
N ALA A 485 24.81 2.19 22.94
CA ALA A 485 24.73 0.82 22.46
C ALA A 485 23.43 0.12 22.92
N ASP A 486 22.89 -0.75 22.06
CA ASP A 486 21.81 -1.69 22.37
C ASP A 486 22.29 -2.92 23.16
N ALA A 487 21.40 -3.89 23.43
CA ALA A 487 21.77 -5.10 24.18
C ALA A 487 22.76 -6.00 23.41
N GLN A 488 22.90 -5.82 22.10
CA GLN A 488 23.91 -6.49 21.27
C GLN A 488 25.24 -5.71 21.22
N GLY A 489 25.35 -4.58 21.92
CA GLY A 489 26.52 -3.70 21.86
C GLY A 489 26.56 -2.86 20.60
N GLN A 490 25.52 -2.87 19.76
CA GLN A 490 25.48 -2.11 18.52
C GLN A 490 25.09 -0.66 18.82
N THR A 491 25.94 0.27 18.44
CA THR A 491 25.66 1.73 18.50
C THR A 491 24.86 2.19 17.27
N GLU A 492 24.36 3.44 17.29
CA GLU A 492 23.68 4.03 16.13
C GLU A 492 24.55 4.04 14.87
N LEU A 493 25.89 4.10 15.00
CA LEU A 493 26.82 3.97 13.88
C LEU A 493 26.76 2.57 13.24
N HIS A 494 26.70 1.50 14.03
CA HIS A 494 26.56 0.14 13.50
C HIS A 494 25.26 -0.01 12.72
N LEU A 495 24.16 0.46 13.29
CA LEU A 495 22.84 0.30 12.71
C LEU A 495 22.63 1.14 11.44
N THR A 496 23.23 2.33 11.38
CA THR A 496 23.18 3.20 10.18
C THR A 496 23.88 2.56 8.98
N LEU A 497 24.93 1.76 9.23
CA LEU A 497 25.74 1.07 8.22
C LEU A 497 25.16 -0.28 7.78
N LEU A 498 23.91 -0.62 8.16
CA LEU A 498 23.23 -1.83 7.71
C LEU A 498 22.41 -1.61 6.42
N ASN A 499 21.94 -0.37 6.20
CA ASN A 499 21.01 -0.06 5.11
C ASN A 499 21.65 0.90 4.08
N PRO A 500 21.98 0.40 2.87
CA PRO A 500 22.79 1.10 1.88
C PRO A 500 22.19 2.42 1.35
N ASP A 501 20.85 2.53 1.38
CA ASP A 501 20.14 3.72 0.93
C ASP A 501 20.37 4.93 1.85
N TRP A 502 20.80 4.69 3.10
CA TRP A 502 20.69 5.65 4.21
C TRP A 502 22.05 6.06 4.81
N GLU A 503 23.12 5.36 4.44
CA GLU A 503 24.37 5.33 5.21
C GLU A 503 25.05 6.69 5.34
N LEU A 504 25.14 7.47 4.26
CA LEU A 504 25.95 8.70 4.27
C LEU A 504 25.31 9.83 5.06
N VAL A 505 24.01 10.04 4.93
CA VAL A 505 23.31 11.12 5.61
C VAL A 505 23.36 10.88 7.11
N GLY A 506 22.98 9.66 7.54
CA GLY A 506 22.98 9.28 8.93
C GLY A 506 24.38 9.28 9.54
N LEU A 507 25.36 8.69 8.84
CA LEU A 507 26.74 8.62 9.32
C LEU A 507 27.34 10.01 9.54
N ARG A 508 27.25 10.90 8.54
CA ARG A 508 27.78 12.27 8.66
C ARG A 508 27.10 13.04 9.79
N PHE A 509 25.78 12.91 9.90
CA PHE A 509 25.03 13.58 10.93
C PHE A 509 25.44 13.08 12.33
N LEU A 510 25.44 11.77 12.56
CA LEU A 510 25.76 11.16 13.85
C LEU A 510 27.19 11.53 14.29
N LEU A 511 28.17 11.45 13.38
CA LEU A 511 29.56 11.85 13.66
C LEU A 511 29.66 13.32 14.05
N ALA A 512 28.93 14.21 13.37
CA ALA A 512 28.90 15.64 13.72
C ALA A 512 28.21 15.92 15.08
N HIS A 513 27.47 14.96 15.63
CA HIS A 513 26.69 15.10 16.86
C HIS A 513 27.17 14.15 17.99
N GLY A 514 28.47 13.83 18.00
CA GLY A 514 29.13 13.18 19.13
C GLY A 514 29.17 11.66 19.09
N ALA A 515 28.82 11.03 17.95
CA ALA A 515 29.02 9.60 17.75
C ALA A 515 30.48 9.23 17.39
N ASP A 516 31.32 10.22 17.07
CA ASP A 516 32.75 10.06 16.79
C ASP A 516 33.51 9.37 17.94
N LYS A 517 33.10 9.60 19.19
CA LYS A 517 33.64 8.90 20.37
C LYS A 517 33.47 7.37 20.31
N ASP A 518 32.46 6.89 19.57
CA ASP A 518 32.08 5.49 19.43
C ASP A 518 32.50 4.92 18.07
N ILE A 519 33.35 5.63 17.30
CA ILE A 519 33.81 5.21 15.96
C ILE A 519 34.50 3.84 15.96
N ASN A 520 35.08 3.46 17.09
CA ASN A 520 35.77 2.18 17.33
C ASN A 520 35.10 1.32 18.40
N ALA A 521 33.86 1.63 18.79
CA ALA A 521 33.11 0.81 19.74
C ALA A 521 32.88 -0.59 19.17
N GLN A 522 33.07 -1.63 19.98
CA GLN A 522 32.88 -3.01 19.56
C GLN A 522 31.54 -3.55 20.04
N ASP A 523 30.77 -4.16 19.15
CA ASP A 523 29.57 -4.91 19.52
C ASP A 523 29.90 -6.23 20.25
N ASN A 524 28.89 -7.00 20.65
CA ASN A 524 29.08 -8.28 21.35
C ASN A 524 29.83 -9.34 20.53
N LYS A 525 30.04 -9.12 19.22
CA LYS A 525 30.86 -9.95 18.33
C LYS A 525 32.22 -9.33 18.05
N GLY A 526 32.61 -8.28 18.78
CA GLY A 526 33.88 -7.57 18.60
C GLY A 526 33.94 -6.71 17.34
N ARG A 527 32.84 -6.50 16.64
CA ARG A 527 32.83 -5.78 15.37
C ARG A 527 32.80 -4.27 15.65
N THR A 528 33.68 -3.50 15.02
CA THR A 528 33.59 -2.03 14.96
C THR A 528 32.60 -1.61 13.87
N PRO A 529 32.12 -0.35 13.83
CA PRO A 529 31.30 0.16 12.72
C PRO A 529 31.95 -0.08 11.35
N LEU A 530 33.26 0.14 11.21
CA LEU A 530 34.00 -0.13 9.97
C LEU A 530 34.00 -1.62 9.61
N TYR A 531 34.29 -2.49 10.58
CA TYR A 531 34.23 -3.95 10.35
C TYR A 531 32.82 -4.39 9.97
N TYR A 532 31.81 -3.91 10.68
CA TYR A 532 30.40 -4.25 10.48
C TYR A 532 29.92 -3.86 9.08
N TYR A 533 30.30 -2.67 8.61
CA TYR A 533 30.02 -2.23 7.25
C TYR A 533 30.59 -3.19 6.20
N LEU A 534 31.89 -3.49 6.29
CA LEU A 534 32.57 -4.38 5.35
C LEU A 534 32.03 -5.82 5.40
N GLU A 535 31.65 -6.31 6.57
CA GLU A 535 31.08 -7.66 6.74
C GLU A 535 29.72 -7.77 6.04
N THR A 536 28.85 -6.77 6.24
CA THR A 536 27.45 -6.78 5.78
C THR A 536 27.27 -6.38 4.31
N HIS A 537 28.27 -5.74 3.71
CA HIS A 537 28.26 -5.24 2.34
C HIS A 537 29.16 -6.07 1.41
N TYR A 538 28.89 -6.01 0.10
CA TYR A 538 29.61 -6.77 -0.92
C TYR A 538 30.33 -5.82 -1.88
N TYR A 539 31.43 -6.29 -2.46
CA TYR A 539 32.12 -5.58 -3.51
C TYR A 539 32.00 -6.36 -4.82
N GLU A 540 31.34 -5.76 -5.80
CA GLU A 540 31.13 -6.31 -7.13
C GLU A 540 31.71 -5.33 -8.16
N PRO A 541 32.84 -5.64 -8.82
CA PRO A 541 33.51 -4.71 -9.73
C PRO A 541 32.70 -4.37 -10.99
N GLU A 542 31.82 -5.29 -11.40
CA GLU A 542 31.09 -5.23 -12.67
C GLU A 542 29.63 -4.78 -12.51
N ASN A 543 29.13 -4.66 -11.28
CA ASN A 543 27.74 -4.31 -10.99
C ASN A 543 27.58 -3.44 -9.72
N ASN A 544 27.55 -2.12 -9.93
CA ASN A 544 27.30 -1.15 -8.85
C ASN A 544 25.80 -0.96 -8.53
N GLN A 545 24.90 -1.79 -9.06
CA GLN A 545 23.46 -1.71 -8.82
C GLN A 545 23.00 -2.64 -7.68
N SER A 546 23.89 -3.46 -7.12
CA SER A 546 23.58 -4.26 -5.93
C SER A 546 23.27 -3.33 -4.76
N ALA A 547 22.14 -3.58 -4.07
CA ALA A 547 21.69 -2.73 -2.98
C ALA A 547 22.82 -2.51 -1.95
N ARG A 548 23.54 -3.56 -1.53
CA ARG A 548 24.60 -3.48 -0.50
C ARG A 548 26.03 -3.38 -1.05
N HIS A 549 26.25 -2.57 -2.08
CA HIS A 549 27.60 -2.34 -2.62
C HIS A 549 28.48 -1.51 -1.66
N ILE A 550 29.75 -1.90 -1.45
CA ILE A 550 30.73 -1.16 -0.65
C ILE A 550 31.12 0.14 -1.37
N ARG A 551 30.94 1.28 -0.71
CA ARG A 551 31.17 2.62 -1.27
C ARG A 551 32.42 3.24 -0.66
N ALA A 552 33.38 3.64 -1.51
CA ALA A 552 34.61 4.32 -1.09
C ALA A 552 34.32 5.56 -0.23
N VAL A 553 33.31 6.36 -0.58
CA VAL A 553 32.91 7.55 0.18
C VAL A 553 32.46 7.27 1.62
N VAL A 554 31.92 6.07 1.91
CA VAL A 554 31.58 5.67 3.29
C VAL A 554 32.84 5.33 4.07
N LEU A 555 33.77 4.60 3.43
CA LEU A 555 35.08 4.30 4.00
C LEU A 555 35.86 5.60 4.29
N ASP A 556 35.89 6.56 3.37
CA ASP A 556 36.55 7.87 3.55
C ASP A 556 36.03 8.59 4.80
N VAL A 557 34.71 8.57 5.01
CA VAL A 557 34.09 9.23 6.17
C VAL A 557 34.48 8.54 7.47
N LEU A 558 34.47 7.20 7.49
CA LEU A 558 34.85 6.41 8.67
C LEU A 558 36.34 6.59 9.00
N MET A 559 37.22 6.48 8.00
CA MET A 559 38.67 6.64 8.19
C MET A 559 39.01 8.06 8.64
N LYS A 560 38.42 9.09 8.02
CA LYS A 560 38.58 10.48 8.44
C LYS A 560 38.08 10.75 9.85
N ALA A 561 37.08 10.00 10.31
CA ALA A 561 36.57 10.07 11.67
C ALA A 561 37.44 9.31 12.70
N GLY A 562 38.50 8.63 12.25
CA GLY A 562 39.44 7.90 13.12
C GLY A 562 39.08 6.43 13.35
N ALA A 563 38.38 5.79 12.41
CA ALA A 563 38.16 4.35 12.45
C ALA A 563 39.50 3.59 12.37
N ASP A 564 39.71 2.65 13.29
CA ASP A 564 40.89 1.80 13.34
C ASP A 564 40.60 0.49 12.56
N PRO A 565 41.26 0.25 11.42
CA PRO A 565 41.03 -0.92 10.60
C PRO A 565 41.63 -2.22 11.17
N ASP A 566 42.46 -2.12 12.21
CA ASP A 566 43.25 -3.22 12.76
C ASP A 566 42.63 -3.83 14.02
N ILE A 567 41.56 -3.23 14.56
CA ILE A 567 40.75 -3.82 15.63
C ILE A 567 40.15 -5.16 15.16
N ARG A 568 40.37 -6.21 15.96
CA ARG A 568 39.93 -7.57 15.65
C ARG A 568 38.56 -7.88 16.25
N SER A 569 37.71 -8.49 15.43
CA SER A 569 36.44 -9.08 15.87
C SER A 569 36.66 -10.38 16.66
N VAL A 570 35.59 -10.94 17.23
CA VAL A 570 35.62 -12.25 17.90
C VAL A 570 36.02 -13.37 16.94
N SER A 571 35.80 -13.21 15.63
CA SER A 571 36.30 -14.16 14.61
C SER A 571 37.82 -14.14 14.45
N GLY A 572 38.49 -13.18 15.08
CA GLY A 572 39.92 -12.92 14.91
C GLY A 572 40.23 -12.03 13.72
N LYS A 573 39.30 -11.79 12.78
CA LYS A 573 39.56 -10.96 11.60
C LYS A 573 39.48 -9.46 11.90
N SER A 574 40.30 -8.65 11.22
CA SER A 574 40.22 -7.17 11.20
C SER A 574 39.50 -6.63 9.96
N ALA A 575 39.16 -5.34 9.95
CA ALA A 575 38.54 -4.69 8.79
C ALA A 575 39.51 -4.64 7.60
N ARG A 576 40.80 -4.46 7.87
CA ARG A 576 41.87 -4.53 6.85
C ARG A 576 41.90 -5.87 6.14
N GLU A 577 41.77 -6.96 6.89
CA GLU A 577 41.74 -8.32 6.32
C GLU A 577 40.47 -8.54 5.46
N LEU A 578 39.32 -7.96 5.85
CA LEU A 578 38.09 -8.03 5.04
C LEU A 578 38.18 -7.25 3.72
N VAL A 579 38.83 -6.07 3.71
CA VAL A 579 39.08 -5.30 2.47
C VAL A 579 39.87 -6.13 1.46
N VAL A 580 40.92 -6.81 1.93
CA VAL A 580 41.75 -7.69 1.10
C VAL A 580 40.97 -8.92 0.63
N GLU A 581 40.25 -9.59 1.54
CA GLU A 581 39.47 -10.80 1.22
C GLU A 581 38.38 -10.52 0.17
N LYS A 582 37.72 -9.36 0.25
CA LYS A 582 36.67 -8.96 -0.70
C LYS A 582 37.21 -8.30 -1.97
N GLY A 583 38.52 -8.07 -2.07
CA GLY A 583 39.15 -7.43 -3.23
C GLY A 583 38.75 -5.97 -3.44
N VAL A 584 38.42 -5.25 -2.36
CA VAL A 584 38.03 -3.83 -2.43
C VAL A 584 39.28 -3.00 -2.74
N PRO A 585 39.34 -2.23 -3.85
CA PRO A 585 40.50 -1.42 -4.23
C PRO A 585 40.53 -0.11 -3.44
N TYR A 586 40.63 -0.21 -2.12
CA TYR A 586 40.64 0.91 -1.19
C TYR A 586 41.83 0.81 -0.23
N ASN A 587 42.59 1.89 -0.11
CA ASN A 587 43.73 1.96 0.81
C ASN A 587 43.26 2.53 2.16
N LEU A 588 43.37 1.72 3.23
CA LEU A 588 42.97 2.14 4.59
C LEU A 588 44.04 2.98 5.31
N ASP A 589 45.20 3.21 4.68
CA ASP A 589 46.30 4.02 5.24
C ASP A 589 46.37 5.44 4.64
N GLU A 590 45.52 5.75 3.65
CA GLU A 590 45.35 7.08 3.02
C GLU A 590 44.11 7.78 3.59
#